data_AF-A0A850MAN7-F1
#
_entry.id   AF-A0A850MAN7-F1
#
_cell.length_a   1.000
_cell.length_b   1.000
_cell.length_c   1.000
_cell.angle_alpha   90.00
_cell.angle_beta   90.00
_cell.angle_gamma   90.00
#
_symmetry.space_group_name_H-M   'P 1'
#
loop_
_entity.id
_entity.type
_entity.pdbx_description
1 polymer ?
#
loop_
_entity_poly.entity_id
_entity_poly.type
_entity_poly.pdbx_seq_one_letter_code
_entity_poly.pdbx_strand_id
1 'polypeptide(L)'
;MSTPEKSLREPQIANEEEIFKSLNHKIRRDIIKIVGEKELTFTEIKNGLESIDSPTLSYHLKSMQQLFIQKDNKYKLSEIGEAAFILLTKTDQSIKISKYKKNFLYAYLITVACWVCAYFFVPLIVNSDLGIWISPTIQIVITAISWVNFVIIWQLRKKYY
;
A
#
# COMPACT_ATOMS: atom_id res chain seq x y z
N MET A 1 -15.21 45.83 -40.98
CA MET A 1 -14.73 45.88 -39.58
C MET A 1 -15.63 44.95 -38.76
N SER A 2 -15.29 43.66 -38.72
CA SER A 2 -16.01 42.67 -37.91
C SER A 2 -14.96 41.89 -37.11
N THR A 3 -15.11 41.96 -35.80
CA THR A 3 -14.26 41.45 -34.74
C THR A 3 -13.89 39.97 -34.96
N PRO A 4 -12.63 39.55 -34.76
CA PRO A 4 -12.32 38.12 -34.76
C PRO A 4 -12.93 37.50 -33.51
N GLU A 5 -13.86 36.59 -33.75
CA GLU A 5 -14.47 35.70 -32.78
C GLU A 5 -13.36 34.93 -32.05
N LYS A 6 -13.08 35.37 -30.84
CA LYS A 6 -12.13 34.75 -29.91
C LYS A 6 -12.64 33.33 -29.64
N SER A 7 -11.99 32.34 -30.25
CA SER A 7 -12.23 30.92 -30.00
C SER A 7 -12.16 30.66 -28.50
N LEU A 8 -13.34 30.50 -27.91
CA LEU A 8 -13.51 29.90 -26.59
C LEU A 8 -12.96 28.49 -26.72
N ARG A 9 -11.72 28.28 -26.25
CA ARG A 9 -11.18 26.94 -26.05
C ARG A 9 -12.16 26.24 -25.12
N GLU A 10 -12.91 25.29 -25.65
CA GLU A 10 -13.65 24.33 -24.85
C GLU A 10 -12.69 23.78 -23.79
N PRO A 11 -13.12 23.66 -22.52
CA PRO A 11 -12.30 23.03 -21.51
C PRO A 11 -11.93 21.65 -22.06
N GLN A 12 -10.63 21.39 -22.25
CA GLN A 12 -10.17 20.08 -22.67
C GLN A 12 -10.66 19.10 -21.61
N ILE A 13 -11.76 18.41 -21.90
CA ILE A 13 -12.29 17.36 -21.04
C ILE A 13 -11.18 16.33 -21.01
N ALA A 14 -10.50 16.23 -19.88
CA ALA A 14 -9.40 15.28 -19.71
C ALA A 14 -9.94 13.90 -20.09
N ASN A 15 -9.38 13.32 -21.15
CA ASN A 15 -9.78 12.00 -21.61
C ASN A 15 -9.45 11.00 -20.50
N GLU A 16 -10.45 10.25 -20.02
CA GLU A 16 -10.30 9.25 -18.97
C GLU A 16 -9.12 8.29 -19.28
N GLU A 17 -8.97 7.91 -20.55
CA GLU A 17 -7.88 7.04 -21.01
C GLU A 17 -6.48 7.65 -20.75
N GLU A 18 -6.31 8.96 -20.95
CA GLU A 18 -5.05 9.65 -20.73
C GLU A 18 -4.71 9.78 -19.25
N ILE A 19 -5.75 9.97 -18.41
CA ILE A 19 -5.61 9.95 -16.96
C ILE A 19 -5.14 8.56 -16.52
N PHE A 20 -5.85 7.50 -16.90
CA PHE A 20 -5.47 6.13 -16.52
C PHE A 20 -4.10 5.72 -17.04
N LYS A 21 -3.75 6.09 -18.28
CA LYS A 21 -2.42 5.88 -18.85
C LYS A 21 -1.33 6.57 -18.02
N SER A 22 -1.60 7.77 -17.51
CA SER A 22 -0.69 8.47 -16.62
C SER A 22 -0.54 7.80 -15.26
N LEU A 23 -1.63 7.29 -14.68
CA LEU A 23 -1.59 6.60 -13.40
C LEU A 23 -0.91 5.22 -13.47
N ASN A 24 -0.73 4.64 -14.66
CA ASN A 24 -0.08 3.33 -14.81
C ASN A 24 1.44 3.35 -14.47
N HIS A 25 2.08 4.52 -14.53
CA HIS A 25 3.51 4.65 -14.27
C HIS A 25 3.82 4.91 -12.78
N LYS A 26 4.72 4.14 -12.16
CA LYS A 26 5.05 4.26 -10.72
C LYS A 26 5.51 5.67 -10.34
N ILE A 27 6.48 6.25 -11.06
CA ILE A 27 7.02 7.59 -10.76
C ILE A 27 5.91 8.65 -10.81
N ARG A 28 4.95 8.51 -11.73
CA ARG A 28 3.83 9.44 -11.88
C ARG A 28 2.89 9.39 -10.67
N ARG A 29 2.57 8.18 -10.20
CA ARG A 29 1.81 7.99 -8.96
C ARG A 29 2.54 8.56 -7.75
N ASP A 30 3.85 8.37 -7.68
CA ASP A 30 4.66 8.87 -6.56
C ASP A 30 4.69 10.41 -6.55
N ILE A 31 4.82 11.05 -7.72
CA ILE A 31 4.68 12.51 -7.87
C ILE A 31 3.31 12.99 -7.36
N ILE A 32 2.22 12.36 -7.80
CA ILE A 32 0.86 12.72 -7.38
C ILE A 32 0.70 12.57 -5.86
N LYS A 33 1.25 11.52 -5.25
CA LYS A 33 1.18 11.31 -3.80
C LYS A 33 1.92 12.39 -3.03
N ILE A 34 3.13 12.74 -3.46
CA ILE A 34 3.95 13.76 -2.81
C ILE A 34 3.32 15.15 -2.91
N VAL A 35 2.79 15.52 -4.08
CA VAL A 35 2.13 16.82 -4.30
C VAL A 35 0.72 16.86 -3.68
N GLY A 36 0.07 15.71 -3.50
CA GLY A 36 -1.23 15.62 -2.84
C GLY A 36 -1.21 15.93 -1.34
N GLU A 37 -0.05 15.82 -0.68
CA GLU A 37 0.11 16.18 0.73
C GLU A 37 0.23 17.70 0.93
N LYS A 38 0.88 18.40 -0.02
CA LYS A 38 1.11 19.85 0.04
C LYS A 38 1.57 20.38 -1.31
N GLU A 39 1.38 21.68 -1.52
CA GLU A 39 1.94 22.39 -2.68
C GLU A 39 3.47 22.42 -2.60
N LEU A 40 4.15 22.04 -3.68
CA LEU A 40 5.60 21.85 -3.71
C LEU A 40 6.26 22.49 -4.93
N THR A 41 7.46 23.00 -4.75
CA THR A 41 8.32 23.42 -5.86
C THR A 41 8.88 22.23 -6.63
N PHE A 42 9.35 22.46 -7.86
CA PHE A 42 10.02 21.43 -8.66
C PHE A 42 11.15 20.72 -7.92
N THR A 43 11.98 21.49 -7.20
CA THR A 43 13.11 20.96 -6.43
C THR A 43 12.65 20.10 -5.26
N GLU A 44 11.59 20.50 -4.55
CA GLU A 44 11.05 19.70 -3.45
C GLU A 44 10.44 18.38 -3.95
N ILE A 45 9.74 18.40 -5.09
CA ILE A 45 9.21 17.18 -5.72
C ILE A 45 10.36 16.24 -6.09
N LYS A 46 11.40 16.77 -6.73
CA LYS A 46 12.60 16.00 -7.09
C LYS A 46 13.26 15.38 -5.87
N ASN A 47 13.44 16.15 -4.79
CA ASN A 47 14.08 15.68 -3.57
C ASN A 47 13.23 14.64 -2.82
N GLY A 48 11.90 14.66 -2.98
CA GLY A 48 11.00 13.66 -2.42
C GLY A 48 10.97 12.34 -3.21
N LEU A 49 11.57 12.29 -4.39
CA LEU A 49 11.60 11.11 -5.25
C LEU A 49 12.99 10.49 -5.24
N GLU A 50 13.04 9.16 -5.13
CA GLU A 50 14.30 8.42 -5.22
C GLU A 50 14.84 8.45 -6.65
N SER A 51 16.02 9.04 -6.83
CA SER A 51 16.89 8.86 -8.01
C SER A 51 16.29 9.25 -9.37
N ILE A 52 15.60 10.39 -9.47
CA ILE A 52 15.19 10.97 -10.76
C ILE A 52 16.00 12.22 -11.10
N ASP A 53 16.38 12.37 -12.36
CA ASP A 53 17.03 13.58 -12.86
C ASP A 53 15.99 14.66 -13.22
N SER A 54 16.46 15.90 -13.33
CA SER A 54 15.59 17.05 -13.63
C SER A 54 14.88 16.91 -15.01
N PRO A 55 15.55 16.44 -16.09
CA PRO A 55 14.87 16.20 -17.36
C PRO A 55 13.72 15.19 -17.27
N THR A 56 13.91 14.07 -16.56
CA THR A 56 12.88 13.05 -16.41
C THR A 56 11.70 13.55 -15.60
N LEU A 57 11.94 14.31 -14.51
CA LEU A 57 10.84 14.93 -13.76
C LEU A 57 10.03 15.89 -14.63
N SER A 58 10.72 16.74 -15.39
CA SER A 58 10.07 17.69 -16.30
C SER A 58 9.22 16.97 -17.35
N TYR A 59 9.74 15.89 -17.93
CA TYR A 59 9.00 15.03 -18.85
C TYR A 59 7.72 14.47 -18.22
N HIS A 60 7.81 13.93 -17.01
CA HIS A 60 6.66 13.38 -16.29
C HIS A 60 5.61 14.45 -15.96
N LEU A 61 6.02 15.61 -15.43
CA LEU A 61 5.10 16.71 -15.11
C LEU A 61 4.38 17.22 -16.37
N LYS A 62 5.11 17.39 -17.48
CA LYS A 62 4.53 17.81 -18.76
C LYS A 62 3.50 16.79 -19.27
N SER A 63 3.80 15.50 -19.17
CA SER A 63 2.88 14.42 -19.59
C SER A 63 1.63 14.28 -18.72
N MET A 64 1.60 14.92 -17.56
CA MET A 64 0.49 14.89 -16.60
C MET A 64 -0.08 16.28 -16.31
N GLN A 65 0.17 17.26 -17.18
CA GLN A 65 -0.17 18.67 -16.92
C GLN A 65 -1.63 18.89 -16.51
N GLN A 66 -2.58 18.06 -16.98
CA GLN A 66 -4.00 18.14 -16.61
C GLN A 66 -4.29 17.76 -15.13
N LEU A 67 -3.38 17.02 -14.49
CA LEU A 67 -3.49 16.62 -13.08
C LEU A 67 -2.89 17.65 -12.13
N PHE A 68 -2.21 18.67 -12.65
CA PHE A 68 -1.49 19.66 -11.85
C PHE A 68 -1.87 21.09 -12.24
N ILE A 69 -1.82 21.98 -11.27
CA ILE A 69 -1.92 23.42 -11.43
C ILE A 69 -0.60 24.01 -10.96
N GLN A 70 0.06 24.80 -11.81
CA GLN A 70 1.28 25.50 -11.43
C GLN A 70 0.94 26.95 -11.04
N LYS A 71 1.26 27.33 -9.81
CA LYS A 71 1.07 28.68 -9.28
C LYS A 71 2.28 29.07 -8.41
N ASP A 72 2.81 30.27 -8.59
CA ASP A 72 3.92 30.81 -7.78
C ASP A 72 5.14 29.85 -7.69
N ASN A 73 5.54 29.24 -8.81
CA ASN A 73 6.59 28.22 -8.91
C ASN A 73 6.35 26.93 -8.08
N LYS A 74 5.13 26.74 -7.57
CA LYS A 74 4.69 25.53 -6.90
C LYS A 74 3.70 24.77 -7.78
N TYR A 75 3.69 23.46 -7.59
CA TYR A 75 2.72 22.55 -8.15
C TYR A 75 1.69 22.20 -7.08
N LYS A 76 0.43 22.28 -7.48
CA LYS A 76 -0.73 21.77 -6.74
C LYS A 76 -1.43 20.74 -7.63
N LEU A 77 -2.21 19.83 -7.05
CA LEU A 77 -3.13 19.01 -7.83
C LEU A 77 -4.29 19.85 -8.39
N SER A 78 -4.76 19.51 -9.59
CA SER A 78 -6.06 19.96 -10.09
C SER A 78 -7.19 19.15 -9.43
N GLU A 79 -8.46 19.50 -9.69
CA GLU A 79 -9.61 18.71 -9.19
C GLU A 79 -9.51 17.22 -9.61
N ILE A 80 -9.09 16.97 -10.85
CA ILE A 80 -8.87 15.62 -11.37
C ILE A 80 -7.65 14.98 -10.71
N GLY A 81 -6.58 15.75 -10.47
CA GLY A 81 -5.42 15.30 -9.72
C GLY A 81 -5.76 14.89 -8.27
N GLU A 82 -6.62 15.65 -7.59
CA GLU A 82 -7.09 15.34 -6.24
C GLU A 82 -7.92 14.06 -6.22
N ALA A 83 -8.82 13.88 -7.18
CA ALA A 83 -9.55 12.63 -7.34
C ALA A 83 -8.61 11.43 -7.55
N ALA A 84 -7.57 11.59 -8.38
CA ALA A 84 -6.55 10.57 -8.58
C ALA A 84 -5.75 10.29 -7.30
N PHE A 85 -5.36 11.31 -6.54
CA PHE A 85 -4.66 11.16 -5.26
C PHE A 85 -5.48 10.35 -4.25
N ILE A 86 -6.78 10.64 -4.12
CA ILE A 86 -7.68 9.90 -3.24
C ILE A 86 -7.78 8.44 -3.68
N LEU A 87 -7.93 8.18 -4.99
CA LEU A 87 -8.01 6.83 -5.55
C LEU A 87 -6.73 6.03 -5.27
N LEU A 88 -5.56 6.63 -5.50
CA LEU A 88 -4.27 6.01 -5.24
C LEU A 88 -4.08 5.67 -3.76
N THR A 89 -4.41 6.62 -2.88
CA THR A 89 -4.25 6.45 -1.42
C THR A 89 -5.15 5.34 -0.89
N LYS A 90 -6.42 5.30 -1.31
CA LYS A 90 -7.35 4.22 -0.91
C LYS A 90 -6.94 2.86 -1.45
N THR A 91 -6.41 2.80 -2.67
CA THR A 91 -5.96 1.56 -3.29
C THR A 91 -4.71 1.01 -2.61
N ASP A 92 -3.75 1.87 -2.26
CA ASP A 92 -2.57 1.46 -1.50
C ASP A 92 -2.95 0.89 -0.12
N GLN A 93 -3.90 1.55 0.57
CA GLN A 93 -4.42 1.09 1.85
C GLN A 93 -5.12 -0.27 1.72
N SER A 94 -5.96 -0.48 0.70
CA SER A 94 -6.68 -1.73 0.50
C SER A 94 -5.72 -2.89 0.17
N ILE A 95 -4.71 -2.66 -0.68
CA ILE A 95 -3.66 -3.64 -0.98
C ILE A 95 -2.91 -4.00 0.30
N LYS A 96 -2.51 -3.00 1.10
CA LYS A 96 -1.82 -3.20 2.37
C LYS A 96 -2.65 -4.07 3.32
N ILE A 97 -3.92 -3.73 3.54
CA ILE A 97 -4.85 -4.51 4.37
C ILE A 97 -4.98 -5.94 3.84
N SER A 98 -5.12 -6.14 2.53
CA SER A 98 -5.25 -7.48 1.94
C SER A 98 -4.01 -8.36 2.15
N LYS A 99 -2.81 -7.78 2.07
CA LYS A 99 -1.54 -8.49 2.30
C LYS A 99 -1.43 -8.92 3.76
N TYR A 100 -1.79 -8.06 4.71
CA TYR A 100 -1.82 -8.43 6.13
C TYR A 100 -2.86 -9.51 6.42
N LYS A 101 -4.05 -9.45 5.81
CA LYS A 101 -5.07 -10.52 5.95
C LYS A 101 -4.56 -11.88 5.46
N LYS A 102 -3.88 -11.93 4.32
CA LYS A 102 -3.29 -13.18 3.80
C LYS A 102 -2.25 -13.74 4.75
N ASN A 103 -1.30 -12.92 5.19
CA ASN A 103 -0.26 -13.35 6.14
C ASN A 103 -0.86 -13.81 7.48
N PHE A 104 -1.91 -13.14 7.96
CA PHE A 104 -2.66 -13.54 9.14
C PHE A 104 -3.30 -14.92 8.97
N LEU A 105 -3.94 -15.18 7.83
CA LEU A 105 -4.59 -16.47 7.56
C LEU A 105 -3.55 -17.61 7.57
N TYR A 106 -2.39 -17.41 6.96
CA TYR A 106 -1.31 -18.42 6.99
C TYR A 106 -0.80 -18.68 8.41
N ALA A 107 -0.55 -17.64 9.21
CA ALA A 107 -0.10 -17.80 10.59
C ALA A 107 -1.13 -18.57 11.45
N TYR A 108 -2.42 -18.29 11.24
CA TYR A 108 -3.51 -19.02 11.88
C TYR A 108 -3.55 -20.50 11.45
N LEU A 109 -3.49 -20.78 10.14
CA LEU A 109 -3.50 -22.14 9.61
C LEU A 109 -2.31 -22.97 10.12
N ILE A 110 -1.10 -22.39 10.18
CA ILE A 110 0.08 -23.05 10.73
C ILE A 110 -0.13 -23.39 12.21
N THR A 111 -0.68 -22.46 12.98
CA THR A 111 -0.96 -22.69 14.41
C THR A 111 -1.95 -23.84 14.58
N VAL A 112 -3.06 -23.84 13.85
CA VAL A 112 -4.04 -24.93 13.89
C VAL A 112 -3.42 -26.27 13.47
N ALA A 113 -2.61 -26.28 12.40
CA ALA A 113 -1.92 -27.48 11.96
C ALA A 113 -0.97 -28.02 13.03
N CYS A 114 -0.21 -27.16 13.72
CA CYS A 114 0.63 -27.58 14.85
C CYS A 114 -0.18 -28.22 15.98
N TRP A 115 -1.35 -27.65 16.32
CA TRP A 115 -2.23 -28.22 17.33
C TRP A 115 -2.78 -29.60 16.93
N VAL A 116 -3.20 -29.76 15.68
CA VAL A 116 -3.69 -31.05 15.14
C VAL A 116 -2.57 -32.09 15.14
N CYS A 117 -1.37 -31.72 14.67
CA CYS A 117 -0.21 -32.61 14.70
C CYS A 117 0.14 -33.01 16.14
N ALA A 118 0.23 -32.06 17.06
CA ALA A 118 0.52 -32.35 18.46
C ALA A 118 -0.49 -33.34 19.06
N TYR A 119 -1.80 -33.14 18.80
CA TYR A 119 -2.85 -34.03 19.27
C TYR A 119 -2.70 -35.48 18.75
N PHE A 120 -2.23 -35.66 17.52
CA PHE A 120 -2.00 -36.98 16.92
C PHE A 120 -0.68 -37.64 17.37
N PHE A 121 0.41 -36.88 17.46
CA PHE A 121 1.74 -37.43 17.72
C PHE A 121 2.06 -37.63 19.21
N VAL A 122 1.49 -36.81 20.10
CA VAL A 122 1.73 -36.92 21.55
C VAL A 122 1.29 -38.28 22.12
N PRO A 123 0.09 -38.83 21.79
CA PRO A 123 -0.32 -40.15 22.26
C PRO A 123 0.58 -41.29 21.77
N LEU A 124 1.13 -41.16 20.55
CA LEU A 124 2.04 -42.15 19.97
C LEU A 124 3.35 -42.26 20.79
N ILE A 125 3.87 -41.10 21.25
CA ILE A 125 5.09 -41.03 22.07
C ILE A 125 4.82 -41.50 23.51
N VAL A 126 3.64 -41.21 24.07
CA VAL A 126 3.27 -41.60 25.44
C VAL A 126 3.19 -43.12 25.63
N ASN A 127 2.88 -43.87 24.58
CA ASN A 127 2.84 -45.35 24.61
C ASN A 127 4.24 -46.02 24.62
N SER A 128 5.32 -45.25 24.71
CA SER A 128 6.69 -45.74 24.92
C SER A 128 7.11 -45.55 26.39
N ASP A 129 7.99 -46.42 26.91
CA ASP A 129 8.42 -46.47 28.33
C ASP A 129 9.01 -45.15 28.91
N LEU A 130 9.31 -44.15 28.06
CA LEU A 130 9.84 -42.83 28.44
C LEU A 130 8.76 -41.72 28.49
N GLY A 131 7.51 -42.02 28.14
CA GLY A 131 6.51 -41.03 27.72
C GLY A 131 5.76 -40.26 28.81
N ILE A 132 5.76 -40.74 30.05
CA ILE A 132 4.91 -40.21 31.14
C ILE A 132 5.36 -38.81 31.60
N TRP A 133 6.67 -38.52 31.54
CA TRP A 133 7.24 -37.24 31.99
C TRP A 133 7.52 -36.23 30.85
N ILE A 134 7.65 -36.72 29.61
CA ILE A 134 8.02 -35.90 28.44
C ILE A 134 6.78 -35.24 27.79
N SER A 135 5.62 -35.88 27.86
CA SER A 135 4.37 -35.39 27.25
C SER A 135 3.85 -34.04 27.81
N PRO A 136 3.72 -33.84 29.14
CA PRO A 136 3.17 -32.59 29.66
C PRO A 136 4.08 -31.38 29.43
N THR A 137 5.41 -31.58 29.42
CA THR A 137 6.36 -30.49 29.18
C THR A 137 6.31 -30.00 27.74
N ILE A 138 6.17 -30.92 26.76
CA ILE A 138 5.95 -30.57 25.35
C ILE A 138 4.64 -29.78 25.17
N GLN A 139 3.56 -30.20 25.83
CA GLN A 139 2.26 -29.50 25.74
C GLN A 139 2.33 -28.07 26.29
N ILE A 140 3.06 -27.85 27.39
CA ILE A 140 3.28 -26.52 27.98
C ILE A 140 4.08 -25.62 27.02
N VAL A 141 5.11 -26.17 26.36
CA VAL A 141 5.91 -25.42 25.39
C VAL A 141 5.08 -25.02 24.17
N ILE A 142 4.27 -25.94 23.63
CA ILE A 142 3.40 -25.67 22.47
C ILE A 142 2.35 -24.62 22.79
N THR A 143 1.74 -24.69 23.97
CA THR A 143 0.74 -23.70 24.42
C THR A 143 1.36 -22.33 24.64
N ALA A 144 2.57 -22.25 25.22
CA ALA A 144 3.31 -21.00 25.38
C ALA A 144 3.67 -20.36 24.02
N ILE A 145 4.17 -21.16 23.07
CA ILE A 145 4.48 -20.69 21.70
C ILE A 145 3.20 -20.20 21.00
N SER A 146 2.10 -20.93 21.15
CA SER A 146 0.80 -20.56 20.57
C SER A 146 0.28 -19.25 21.16
N TRP A 147 0.46 -19.04 22.47
CA TRP A 147 0.06 -17.80 23.14
C TRP A 147 0.88 -16.61 22.66
N VAL A 148 2.21 -16.76 22.54
CA VAL A 148 3.08 -15.71 21.96
C VAL A 148 2.68 -15.40 20.52
N ASN A 149 2.43 -16.42 19.70
CA ASN A 149 1.98 -16.22 18.32
C ASN A 149 0.63 -15.49 18.29
N PHE A 150 -0.32 -15.86 19.14
CA PHE A 150 -1.61 -15.18 19.28
C PHE A 150 -1.45 -13.71 19.70
N VAL A 151 -0.58 -13.40 20.66
CA VAL A 151 -0.32 -12.02 21.09
C VAL A 151 0.29 -11.19 19.97
N ILE A 152 1.27 -11.73 19.24
CA ILE A 152 1.88 -11.06 18.07
C ILE A 152 0.81 -10.77 17.02
N ILE A 153 0.00 -11.78 16.70
CA ILE A 153 -1.10 -11.68 15.74
C ILE A 153 -2.13 -10.63 16.19
N TRP A 154 -2.49 -10.60 17.47
CA TRP A 154 -3.44 -9.65 18.05
C TRP A 154 -2.92 -8.20 18.00
N GLN A 155 -1.65 -7.99 18.33
CA GLN A 155 -1.01 -6.69 18.23
C GLN A 155 -0.93 -6.20 16.78
N LEU A 156 -0.60 -7.10 15.83
CA LEU A 156 -0.63 -6.77 14.41
C LEU A 156 -2.04 -6.38 13.95
N ARG A 157 -3.09 -7.09 14.39
CA ARG A 157 -4.47 -6.75 14.07
C ARG A 157 -4.83 -5.33 14.51
N LYS A 158 -4.50 -4.95 15.75
CA LYS A 158 -4.81 -3.62 16.32
C LYS A 158 -4.11 -2.45 15.62
N LYS A 159 -3.01 -2.70 14.90
CA LYS A 159 -2.25 -1.66 14.18
C LYS A 159 -2.81 -1.34 12.79
N TYR A 160 -3.58 -2.26 12.20
CA TYR A 160 -4.07 -2.15 10.81
C TYR A 160 -5.60 -2.13 10.70
N TYR A 161 -6.30 -2.20 11.82
CA TYR A 161 -7.75 -2.06 11.99
C TYR A 161 -8.01 -1.07 13.12
#